data_AF-A0A370B1A8-F1
#
_entry.id   AF-A0A370B1A8-F1
#
_cell.length_a   1.000
_cell.length_b   1.000
_cell.length_c   1.000
_cell.angle_alpha   90.00
_cell.angle_beta   90.00
_cell.angle_gamma   90.00
#
_symmetry.space_group_name_H-M   'P 1'
#
loop_
_entity.id
_entity.type
_entity.pdbx_description
1 polymer ?
#
loop_
_entity_poly.entity_id
_entity_poly.type
_entity_poly.pdbx_seq_one_letter_code
_entity_poly.pdbx_strand_id
1 'polypeptide(L)'
;MLKYIRGSKRKSLWLVTVIYILALTAGYFIFRSLPESLSLLSRTLIADCAVTILIFISSLAVNNSSMYDPYWSVIPPFLFFLWYMEGPFRGILSSRYIALFTVCTLWALRLTLNWAIDWPGLNHEDWRYKDFRMKFKKLFWPISFLAIHLFPTLIVFLASIPAYLVLTGSNRALNVFDFIAMSAGLTAVYFQLKSDGEMRIHRRSEERFNPMTKGLWSLSRHPNYFGEILFWISIFLFVVAAAPLQYWSALGAVGMVLLFTLYSIPVMEARQLNRRSGYKAVQLSISELIPMKTKIDPLPGKKLMDRRKDIFYVVIFMLFTCTSFVTDSLNGFQQILSPDSSSPVEQIIYQTYAVKADPNLIINPPVVRIGAFISAVIWGPLYIFFVICFIRGWNLIRNFGLIYGGALSSTMIIYIADGLFGVNASPSPLFFFAVNIMYFLVPFSMIIRMWRPRPFGHNH
;
A
#
# COMPACT_ATOMS: atom_id res chain seq x y z
N MET A 1 3.28 21.66 36.24
CA MET A 1 4.13 21.54 35.02
C MET A 1 3.33 21.32 33.73
N LEU A 2 2.51 20.26 33.59
CA LEU A 2 1.76 19.95 32.34
C LEU A 2 0.82 21.07 31.85
N LYS A 3 0.09 21.74 32.75
CA LYS A 3 -0.79 22.88 32.39
C LYS A 3 -0.02 24.03 31.71
N TYR A 4 1.22 24.26 32.14
CA TYR A 4 2.12 25.28 31.58
C TYR A 4 2.68 24.88 30.20
N ILE A 5 2.98 23.59 30.00
CA ILE A 5 3.44 23.05 28.70
C ILE A 5 2.31 23.09 27.67
N ARG A 6 1.09 22.72 28.05
CA ARG A 6 -0.10 22.74 27.18
C ARG A 6 -0.46 24.14 26.66
N GLY A 7 -0.08 25.20 27.38
CA GLY A 7 -0.32 26.58 26.97
C GLY A 7 0.64 27.10 25.88
N SER A 8 1.64 26.32 25.46
CA SER A 8 2.62 26.76 24.46
C SER A 8 2.94 25.67 23.45
N LYS A 9 2.71 25.97 22.17
CA LYS A 9 3.10 25.12 21.05
C LYS A 9 4.59 24.75 21.10
N ARG A 10 5.46 25.73 21.32
CA ARG A 10 6.91 25.52 21.38
C ARG A 10 7.31 24.52 22.47
N LYS A 11 6.72 24.65 23.66
CA LYS A 11 6.98 23.72 24.78
C LYS A 11 6.39 22.34 24.53
N SER A 12 5.22 22.27 23.90
CA SER A 12 4.61 21.01 23.48
C SER A 12 5.51 20.28 22.48
N LEU A 13 5.96 20.96 21.42
CA LEU A 13 6.88 20.38 20.43
C LEU A 13 8.20 19.93 21.07
N TRP A 14 8.79 20.75 21.94
CA TRP A 14 10.02 20.38 22.65
C TRP A 14 9.84 19.12 23.49
N LEU A 15 8.74 19.01 24.26
CA LEU A 15 8.44 17.81 25.04
C LEU A 15 8.29 16.58 24.14
N VAL A 16 7.57 16.70 23.02
CA VAL A 16 7.44 15.61 22.05
C VAL A 16 8.82 15.21 21.51
N THR A 17 9.66 16.16 21.10
CA THR A 17 11.02 15.87 20.63
C THR A 17 11.85 15.12 21.66
N VAL A 18 11.84 15.55 22.92
CA VAL A 18 12.56 14.86 24.00
C VAL A 18 12.04 13.44 24.20
N ILE A 19 10.72 13.25 24.25
CA ILE A 19 10.10 11.92 24.37
C ILE A 19 10.55 11.01 23.22
N TYR A 20 10.56 11.52 22.00
CA TYR A 20 10.94 10.74 20.82
C TYR A 20 12.43 10.37 20.82
N ILE A 21 13.32 11.30 21.19
CA ILE A 21 14.75 11.01 21.33
C ILE A 21 14.96 9.92 22.37
N LEU A 22 14.34 10.04 23.55
CA LEU A 22 14.45 9.05 24.62
C LEU A 22 13.88 7.69 24.20
N ALA A 23 12.72 7.69 23.54
CA ALA A 23 12.06 6.47 23.09
C ALA A 23 12.89 5.76 22.02
N LEU A 24 13.37 6.46 20.98
CA LEU A 24 14.23 5.88 19.94
C LEU A 24 15.58 5.39 20.51
N THR A 25 16.16 6.13 21.45
CA THR A 25 17.40 5.72 22.15
C THR A 25 17.17 4.44 22.93
N ALA A 26 16.08 4.36 23.71
CA ALA A 26 15.70 3.15 24.41
C ALA A 26 15.44 1.98 23.44
N GLY A 27 14.75 2.25 22.33
CA GLY A 27 14.53 1.28 21.25
C GLY A 27 15.83 0.75 20.67
N TYR A 28 16.83 1.60 20.44
CA TYR A 28 18.16 1.19 20.01
C TYR A 28 18.85 0.29 21.04
N PHE A 29 18.82 0.64 22.33
CA PHE A 29 19.39 -0.22 23.37
C PHE A 29 18.67 -1.57 23.50
N ILE A 30 17.34 -1.59 23.37
CA ILE A 30 16.55 -2.83 23.32
C ILE A 30 16.96 -3.66 22.10
N PHE A 31 17.07 -3.05 20.92
CA PHE A 31 17.54 -3.73 19.72
C PHE A 31 18.91 -4.38 19.93
N ARG A 32 19.85 -3.66 20.55
CA ARG A 32 21.22 -4.14 20.84
C ARG A 32 21.27 -5.22 21.91
N SER A 33 20.32 -5.26 22.85
CA SER A 33 20.26 -6.28 23.90
C SER A 33 19.58 -7.58 23.48
N LEU A 34 18.84 -7.59 22.37
CA LEU A 34 18.20 -8.79 21.85
C LEU A 34 19.23 -9.80 21.29
N PRO A 35 19.01 -11.12 21.46
CA PRO A 35 19.93 -12.15 20.99
C PRO A 35 20.18 -12.10 19.48
N GLU A 36 21.41 -12.38 19.05
CA GLU A 36 21.78 -12.46 17.63
C GLU A 36 21.16 -13.66 16.90
N SER A 37 20.64 -14.65 17.63
CA SER A 37 19.85 -15.75 17.05
C SER A 37 18.53 -15.27 16.42
N LEU A 38 18.03 -14.10 16.82
CA LEU A 38 16.89 -13.45 16.16
C LEU A 38 17.36 -12.71 14.91
N SER A 39 16.61 -12.86 13.81
CA SER A 39 16.91 -12.13 12.58
C SER A 39 16.88 -10.61 12.81
N LEU A 40 17.67 -9.87 12.02
CA LEU A 40 17.72 -8.40 12.07
C LEU A 40 16.31 -7.79 11.99
N LEU A 41 15.46 -8.29 11.09
CA LEU A 41 14.07 -7.85 10.97
C LEU A 41 13.28 -8.07 12.26
N SER A 42 13.36 -9.26 12.87
CA SER A 42 12.64 -9.58 14.11
C SER A 42 13.09 -8.70 15.28
N ARG A 43 14.41 -8.49 15.41
CA ARG A 43 14.97 -7.60 16.45
C ARG A 43 14.46 -6.18 16.27
N THR A 44 14.44 -5.67 15.04
CA THR A 44 13.91 -4.33 14.76
C THR A 44 12.40 -4.20 14.99
N LEU A 45 11.60 -5.25 14.71
CA LEU A 45 10.16 -5.25 15.00
C LEU A 45 9.90 -5.19 16.50
N ILE A 46 10.61 -5.98 17.30
CA ILE A 46 10.49 -5.97 18.77
C ILE A 46 10.86 -4.59 19.31
N ALA A 47 11.97 -4.01 18.83
CA ALA A 47 12.38 -2.67 19.21
C ALA A 47 11.34 -1.60 18.84
N ASP A 48 10.79 -1.63 17.63
CA ASP A 48 9.76 -0.68 17.17
C ASP A 48 8.46 -0.77 18.00
N CYS A 49 8.03 -1.99 18.31
CA CYS A 49 6.92 -2.23 19.24
C CYS A 49 7.22 -1.66 20.64
N ALA A 50 8.45 -1.81 21.15
CA ALA A 50 8.84 -1.25 22.43
C ALA A 50 8.84 0.28 22.42
N VAL A 51 9.37 0.92 21.37
CA VAL A 51 9.30 2.38 21.19
C VAL A 51 7.85 2.85 21.14
N THR A 52 6.98 2.12 20.44
CA THR A 52 5.55 2.40 20.38
C THR A 52 4.89 2.35 21.76
N ILE A 53 5.25 1.37 22.60
CA ILE A 53 4.78 1.28 23.99
C ILE A 53 5.27 2.49 24.80
N LEU A 54 6.53 2.91 24.66
CA LEU A 54 7.05 4.09 25.36
C LEU A 54 6.32 5.38 24.94
N ILE A 55 6.04 5.55 23.66
CA ILE A 55 5.25 6.67 23.14
C ILE A 55 3.81 6.61 23.64
N PHE A 56 3.21 5.41 23.71
CA PHE A 56 1.87 5.22 24.27
C PHE A 56 1.80 5.55 25.76
N ILE A 57 2.76 5.10 26.57
CA ILE A 57 2.86 5.47 28.00
C ILE A 57 3.01 6.98 28.15
N SER A 58 3.80 7.60 27.28
CA SER A 58 3.96 9.05 27.28
C SER A 58 2.65 9.76 26.87
N SER A 59 1.89 9.20 25.91
CA SER A 59 0.62 9.76 25.42
C SER A 59 -0.48 9.66 26.49
N LEU A 60 -0.47 8.57 27.28
CA LEU A 60 -1.23 8.40 28.51
C LEU A 60 -0.89 9.50 29.53
N ALA A 61 0.39 9.68 29.83
CA ALA A 61 0.87 10.65 30.82
C ALA A 61 0.48 12.10 30.47
N VAL A 62 0.55 12.46 29.18
CA VAL A 62 0.12 13.79 28.71
C VAL A 62 -1.38 13.86 28.36
N ASN A 63 -2.11 12.74 28.47
CA ASN A 63 -3.51 12.57 28.07
C ASN A 63 -3.82 13.17 26.69
N ASN A 64 -3.03 12.80 25.67
CA ASN A 64 -3.21 13.24 24.29
C ASN A 64 -2.61 12.24 23.31
N SER A 65 -3.45 11.51 22.56
CA SER A 65 -2.99 10.51 21.59
C SER A 65 -2.42 11.09 20.29
N SER A 66 -2.65 12.38 19.98
CA SER A 66 -2.05 13.05 18.81
C SER A 66 -0.54 13.23 18.90
N MET A 67 0.04 12.95 20.06
CA MET A 67 1.48 12.87 20.18
C MET A 67 2.09 11.74 19.34
N TYR A 68 1.33 10.69 19.01
CA TYR A 68 1.80 9.59 18.16
C TYR A 68 1.89 9.98 16.67
N ASP A 69 1.10 10.96 16.21
CA ASP A 69 0.98 11.30 14.78
C ASP A 69 2.32 11.45 14.02
N PRO A 70 3.36 12.13 14.53
CA PRO A 70 4.63 12.25 13.81
C PRO A 70 5.48 10.97 13.84
N TYR A 71 5.21 10.00 14.72
CA TYR A 71 5.95 8.73 14.78
C TYR A 71 5.92 7.97 13.48
N TRP A 72 4.76 7.97 12.83
CA TRP A 72 4.56 7.38 11.51
C TRP A 72 5.62 7.81 10.47
N SER A 73 6.06 9.07 10.49
CA SER A 73 7.11 9.58 9.60
C SER A 73 8.51 9.54 10.16
N VAL A 74 8.67 9.53 11.48
CA VAL A 74 9.99 9.55 12.12
C VAL A 74 10.62 8.15 12.14
N ILE A 75 9.82 7.09 12.29
CA ILE A 75 10.34 5.74 12.43
C ILE A 75 11.01 5.18 11.16
N PRO A 76 10.52 5.38 9.92
CA PRO A 76 11.12 4.74 8.75
C PRO A 76 12.57 5.17 8.47
N PRO A 77 12.96 6.46 8.50
CA PRO A 77 14.36 6.85 8.36
C PRO A 77 15.27 6.20 9.41
N PHE A 78 14.80 6.08 10.66
CA PHE A 78 15.55 5.41 11.73
C PHE A 78 15.74 3.92 11.45
N LEU A 79 14.68 3.20 11.06
CA LEU A 79 14.76 1.79 10.69
C LEU A 79 15.67 1.58 9.49
N PHE A 80 15.57 2.40 8.45
CA PHE A 80 16.38 2.28 7.24
C PHE A 80 17.85 2.50 7.55
N PHE A 81 18.16 3.51 8.38
CA PHE A 81 19.52 3.74 8.85
C PHE A 81 20.05 2.55 9.65
N LEU A 82 19.26 2.02 10.59
CA LEU A 82 19.64 0.85 11.39
C LEU A 82 19.90 -0.38 10.51
N TRP A 83 19.04 -0.66 9.54
CA TRP A 83 19.21 -1.78 8.61
C TRP A 83 20.41 -1.61 7.69
N TYR A 84 20.76 -0.38 7.29
CA TYR A 84 21.98 -0.11 6.55
C TYR A 84 23.23 -0.36 7.40
N MET A 85 23.24 0.09 8.66
CA MET A 85 24.39 -0.03 9.56
C MET A 85 24.66 -1.46 10.02
N GLU A 86 23.61 -2.23 10.26
CA GLU A 86 23.68 -3.63 10.71
C GLU A 86 23.62 -4.62 9.53
N GLY A 87 23.43 -4.11 8.31
CA GLY A 87 23.34 -4.92 7.09
C GLY A 87 24.71 -5.40 6.59
N PRO A 88 24.74 -6.48 5.77
CA PRO A 88 25.98 -7.05 5.24
C PRO A 88 26.76 -6.09 4.32
N PHE A 89 26.11 -5.07 3.78
CA PHE A 89 26.71 -4.09 2.85
C PHE A 89 26.99 -2.74 3.52
N ARG A 90 27.10 -2.69 4.86
CA ARG A 90 27.45 -1.47 5.59
C ARG A 90 28.75 -0.85 5.03
N GLY A 91 28.76 0.48 4.88
CA GLY A 91 29.90 1.23 4.33
C GLY A 91 29.92 1.33 2.80
N ILE A 92 29.06 0.60 2.09
CA ILE A 92 28.92 0.74 0.63
C ILE A 92 27.89 1.82 0.30
N LEU A 93 28.33 2.86 -0.41
CA LEU A 93 27.46 3.90 -0.95
C LEU A 93 26.97 3.51 -2.35
N SER A 94 25.92 2.71 -2.41
CA SER A 94 25.23 2.39 -3.67
C SER A 94 24.29 3.53 -4.09
N SER A 95 24.22 3.85 -5.37
CA SER A 95 23.28 4.84 -5.92
C SER A 95 21.82 4.50 -5.60
N ARG A 96 21.48 3.20 -5.52
CA ARG A 96 20.15 2.73 -5.10
C ARG A 96 19.86 3.13 -3.65
N TYR A 97 20.84 2.97 -2.75
CA TYR A 97 20.67 3.34 -1.35
C TYR A 97 20.51 4.85 -1.21
N ILE A 98 21.30 5.63 -1.94
CA ILE A 98 21.17 7.09 -1.98
C ILE A 98 19.76 7.48 -2.43
N ALA A 99 19.26 6.92 -3.53
CA ALA A 99 17.91 7.20 -4.03
C ALA A 99 16.81 6.83 -3.01
N LEU A 100 16.90 5.64 -2.39
CA LEU A 100 15.97 5.19 -1.35
C LEU A 100 15.98 6.13 -0.13
N PHE A 101 17.16 6.47 0.38
CA PHE A 101 17.31 7.40 1.51
C PHE A 101 16.83 8.80 1.16
N THR A 102 17.09 9.30 -0.05
CA THR A 102 16.59 10.60 -0.51
C THR A 102 15.06 10.63 -0.51
N VAL A 103 14.42 9.64 -1.13
CA VAL A 103 12.94 9.55 -1.18
C VAL A 103 12.35 9.45 0.23
N CYS A 104 12.89 8.57 1.08
CA CYS A 104 12.42 8.38 2.46
C CYS A 104 12.60 9.65 3.31
N THR A 105 13.78 10.29 3.24
CA THR A 105 14.08 11.48 4.02
C THR A 105 13.21 12.67 3.61
N LEU A 106 13.04 12.90 2.30
CA LEU A 106 12.18 13.98 1.81
C LEU A 106 10.72 13.79 2.24
N TRP A 107 10.21 12.55 2.14
CA TRP A 107 8.87 12.21 2.61
C TRP A 107 8.72 12.42 4.12
N ALA A 108 9.65 11.89 4.91
CA ALA A 108 9.62 11.94 6.37
C ALA A 108 9.73 13.37 6.91
N LEU A 109 10.67 14.14 6.38
CA LEU A 109 10.85 15.56 6.74
C LEU A 109 9.60 16.35 6.41
N ARG A 110 9.07 16.21 5.18
CA ARG A 110 7.84 16.89 4.79
C ARG A 110 6.69 16.54 5.74
N LEU A 111 6.42 15.26 6.01
CA LEU A 111 5.28 14.86 6.85
C LEU A 111 5.40 15.41 8.27
N THR A 112 6.59 15.27 8.86
CA THR A 112 6.89 15.74 10.21
C THR A 112 6.81 17.27 10.31
N LEU A 113 7.33 17.99 9.32
CA LEU A 113 7.24 19.45 9.25
C LEU A 113 5.80 19.91 9.05
N ASN A 114 5.04 19.28 8.15
CA ASN A 114 3.64 19.63 7.92
C ASN A 114 2.81 19.50 9.20
N TRP A 115 2.99 18.41 9.94
CA TRP A 115 2.42 18.22 11.27
C TRP A 115 2.89 19.30 12.25
N ALA A 116 4.20 19.52 12.38
CA ALA A 116 4.76 20.48 13.34
C ALA A 116 4.29 21.92 13.08
N ILE A 117 4.09 22.31 11.81
CA ILE A 117 3.60 23.65 11.45
C ILE A 117 2.10 23.80 11.77
N ASP A 118 1.27 22.79 11.54
CA ASP A 118 -0.19 22.88 11.77
C ASP A 118 -0.63 22.54 13.19
N TRP A 119 0.09 21.68 13.91
CA TRP A 119 -0.33 21.23 15.23
C TRP A 119 -0.15 22.37 16.26
N PRO A 120 -1.22 22.75 17.00
CA PRO A 120 -1.16 23.89 17.94
C PRO A 120 -0.55 23.51 19.30
N GLY A 121 -0.29 22.21 19.55
CA GLY A 121 0.30 21.70 20.78
C GLY A 121 -0.64 20.78 21.57
N LEU A 122 -0.22 20.42 22.79
CA LEU A 122 -0.88 19.39 23.61
C LEU A 122 -2.28 19.76 24.11
N ASN A 123 -2.73 21.01 23.91
CA ASN A 123 -4.11 21.43 24.14
C ASN A 123 -5.08 20.95 23.04
N HIS A 124 -4.55 20.45 21.91
CA HIS A 124 -5.31 19.92 20.80
C HIS A 124 -5.09 18.42 20.65
N GLU A 125 -6.19 17.68 20.68
CA GLU A 125 -6.26 16.28 20.27
C GLU A 125 -7.05 16.21 18.95
N ASP A 126 -6.53 15.45 18.00
CA ASP A 126 -7.12 15.19 16.70
C ASP A 126 -8.53 14.63 16.88
N TRP A 127 -9.42 15.08 16.01
CA TRP A 127 -10.83 14.75 16.04
C TRP A 127 -11.10 13.25 15.96
N ARG A 128 -10.28 12.47 15.24
CA ARG A 128 -10.41 11.00 15.14
C ARG A 128 -10.30 10.36 16.52
N TYR A 129 -9.37 10.85 17.32
CA TYR A 129 -9.11 10.31 18.66
C TYR A 129 -10.16 10.81 19.65
N LYS A 130 -10.66 12.04 19.48
CA LYS A 130 -11.84 12.52 20.22
C LYS A 130 -13.08 11.67 19.94
N ASP A 131 -13.33 11.33 18.68
CA ASP A 131 -14.45 10.46 18.30
C ASP A 131 -14.29 9.07 18.92
N PHE A 132 -13.09 8.50 18.93
CA PHE A 132 -12.79 7.24 19.61
C PHE A 132 -13.02 7.36 21.13
N ARG A 133 -12.58 8.47 21.74
CA ARG A 133 -12.75 8.74 23.17
C ARG A 133 -14.22 8.83 23.55
N MET A 134 -15.04 9.50 22.74
CA MET A 134 -16.49 9.59 22.94
C MET A 134 -17.20 8.25 22.73
N LYS A 135 -16.79 7.49 21.71
CA LYS A 135 -17.39 6.20 21.36
C LYS A 135 -17.08 5.11 22.39
N PHE A 136 -15.83 4.99 22.79
CA PHE A 136 -15.36 3.86 23.60
C PHE A 136 -15.20 4.18 25.09
N LYS A 137 -15.22 5.46 25.49
CA LYS A 137 -15.24 5.93 26.88
C LYS A 137 -14.16 5.25 27.74
N LYS A 138 -14.54 4.37 28.67
CA LYS A 138 -13.61 3.64 29.55
C LYS A 138 -12.60 2.76 28.79
N LEU A 139 -12.98 2.26 27.62
CA LEU A 139 -12.12 1.44 26.76
C LEU A 139 -11.25 2.28 25.81
N PHE A 140 -11.29 3.61 25.91
CA PHE A 140 -10.51 4.47 25.02
C PHE A 140 -9.02 4.15 25.02
N TRP A 141 -8.39 3.97 26.18
CA TRP A 141 -6.94 3.78 26.25
C TRP A 141 -6.46 2.44 25.69
N PRO A 142 -7.09 1.30 26.01
CA PRO A 142 -6.80 0.03 25.33
C PRO A 142 -6.99 0.13 23.80
N ILE A 143 -8.07 0.78 23.34
CA ILE A 143 -8.34 0.94 21.92
C ILE A 143 -7.35 1.93 21.27
N SER A 144 -6.93 2.95 22.00
CA SER A 144 -5.91 3.89 21.55
C SER A 144 -4.57 3.18 21.37
N PHE A 145 -4.18 2.30 22.30
CA PHE A 145 -3.01 1.47 22.10
C PHE A 145 -3.13 0.61 20.83
N LEU A 146 -4.21 -0.15 20.69
CA LEU A 146 -4.35 -1.11 19.57
C LEU A 146 -4.52 -0.42 18.21
N ALA A 147 -5.38 0.59 18.11
CA ALA A 147 -5.81 1.17 16.83
C ALA A 147 -5.12 2.49 16.47
N ILE A 148 -4.68 3.28 17.45
CA ILE A 148 -4.03 4.60 17.20
C ILE A 148 -2.51 4.47 17.23
N HIS A 149 -1.94 3.54 18.00
CA HIS A 149 -0.50 3.38 18.14
C HIS A 149 0.00 2.11 17.44
N LEU A 150 -0.43 0.93 17.90
CA LEU A 150 0.13 -0.35 17.47
C LEU A 150 -0.20 -0.70 16.02
N PHE A 151 -1.46 -0.63 15.60
CA PHE A 151 -1.85 -0.93 14.22
C PHE A 151 -1.10 -0.04 13.20
N PRO A 152 -1.03 1.29 13.40
CA PRO A 152 -0.22 2.15 12.55
C PRO A 152 1.28 1.80 12.53
N THR A 153 1.86 1.44 13.68
CA THR A 153 3.26 0.96 13.75
C THR A 153 3.46 -0.28 12.89
N LEU A 154 2.61 -1.30 13.07
CA LEU A 154 2.76 -2.58 12.38
C LEU A 154 2.59 -2.45 10.86
N ILE A 155 1.64 -1.63 10.39
CA ILE A 155 1.45 -1.44 8.95
C ILE A 155 2.58 -0.62 8.31
N VAL A 156 3.15 0.37 9.03
CA VAL A 156 4.35 1.11 8.58
C VAL A 156 5.57 0.19 8.53
N PHE A 157 5.76 -0.64 9.55
CA PHE A 157 6.84 -1.62 9.57
C PHE A 157 6.71 -2.58 8.39
N LEU A 158 5.50 -3.13 8.15
CA LEU A 158 5.21 -3.99 7.01
C LEU A 158 5.48 -3.30 5.67
N ALA A 159 5.09 -2.02 5.52
CA ALA A 159 5.35 -1.21 4.33
C ALA A 159 6.83 -0.79 4.18
N SER A 160 7.62 -0.93 5.24
CA SER A 160 9.06 -0.67 5.26
C SER A 160 9.90 -1.91 4.94
N ILE A 161 9.32 -3.12 4.98
CA ILE A 161 10.03 -4.36 4.63
C ILE A 161 10.72 -4.30 3.26
N PRO A 162 10.15 -3.68 2.21
CA PRO A 162 10.88 -3.56 0.95
C PRO A 162 12.23 -2.83 1.12
N ALA A 163 12.28 -1.76 1.90
CA ALA A 163 13.54 -1.08 2.18
C ALA A 163 14.54 -1.97 2.93
N TYR A 164 14.08 -2.77 3.90
CA TYR A 164 14.92 -3.78 4.57
C TYR A 164 15.57 -4.73 3.56
N LEU A 165 14.78 -5.28 2.64
CA LEU A 165 15.26 -6.22 1.61
C LEU A 165 16.22 -5.56 0.61
N VAL A 166 16.02 -4.29 0.29
CA VAL A 166 16.95 -3.52 -0.55
C VAL A 166 18.29 -3.30 0.17
N LEU A 167 18.25 -2.96 1.45
CA LEU A 167 19.44 -2.59 2.23
C LEU A 167 20.24 -3.80 2.72
N THR A 168 19.62 -4.98 2.80
CA THR A 168 20.26 -6.22 3.26
C THR A 168 20.43 -7.27 2.16
N GLY A 169 19.77 -7.10 1.02
CA GLY A 169 19.88 -7.95 -0.16
C GLY A 169 21.06 -7.60 -1.05
N SER A 170 21.20 -8.31 -2.17
CA SER A 170 22.36 -8.18 -3.06
C SER A 170 22.42 -6.84 -3.80
N ASN A 171 23.63 -6.30 -3.97
CA ASN A 171 23.89 -5.08 -4.72
C ASN A 171 23.86 -5.33 -6.24
N ARG A 172 22.67 -5.63 -6.78
CA ARG A 172 22.45 -5.73 -8.23
C ARG A 172 22.70 -4.38 -8.91
N ALA A 173 23.17 -4.42 -10.15
CA ALA A 173 23.28 -3.23 -11.00
C ALA A 173 21.95 -2.47 -11.06
N LEU A 174 22.04 -1.14 -11.27
CA LEU A 174 20.86 -0.32 -11.48
C LEU A 174 20.11 -0.76 -12.73
N ASN A 175 18.80 -0.65 -12.69
CA ASN A 175 17.94 -0.94 -13.83
C ASN A 175 16.78 0.05 -13.91
N VAL A 176 15.92 -0.11 -14.93
CA VAL A 176 14.80 0.79 -15.18
C VAL A 176 13.86 0.94 -13.97
N PHE A 177 13.71 -0.09 -13.14
CA PHE A 177 12.84 -0.03 -11.97
C PHE A 177 13.39 0.88 -10.88
N ASP A 178 14.71 1.06 -10.77
CA ASP A 178 15.30 2.06 -9.85
C ASP A 178 14.87 3.48 -10.24
N PHE A 179 14.88 3.79 -11.54
CA PHE A 179 14.44 5.08 -12.05
C PHE A 179 12.93 5.29 -11.87
N ILE A 180 12.12 4.26 -12.12
CA ILE A 180 10.67 4.30 -11.89
C ILE A 180 10.37 4.50 -10.40
N ALA A 181 11.07 3.78 -9.51
CA ALA A 181 10.91 3.88 -8.06
C ALA A 181 11.24 5.28 -7.57
N MET A 182 12.40 5.83 -7.95
CA MET A 182 12.81 7.18 -7.58
C MET A 182 11.82 8.24 -8.13
N SER A 183 11.44 8.13 -9.40
CA SER A 183 10.50 9.06 -10.03
C SER A 183 9.13 9.04 -9.33
N ALA A 184 8.62 7.86 -8.98
CA ALA A 184 7.38 7.71 -8.23
C ALA A 184 7.49 8.36 -6.84
N GLY A 185 8.61 8.15 -6.14
CA GLY A 185 8.86 8.70 -4.80
C GLY A 185 8.95 10.23 -4.79
N LEU A 186 9.68 10.83 -5.74
CA LEU A 186 9.76 12.28 -5.87
C LEU A 186 8.42 12.90 -6.28
N THR A 187 7.69 12.23 -7.16
CA THR A 187 6.33 12.65 -7.54
C THR A 187 5.39 12.60 -6.34
N ALA A 188 5.45 11.54 -5.52
CA ALA A 188 4.68 11.42 -4.29
C ALA A 188 4.92 12.61 -3.34
N VAL A 189 6.19 12.93 -3.09
CA VAL A 189 6.60 14.06 -2.25
C VAL A 189 6.08 15.39 -2.81
N TYR A 190 6.17 15.60 -4.13
CA TYR A 190 5.62 16.78 -4.79
C TYR A 190 4.11 16.92 -4.58
N PHE A 191 3.35 15.85 -4.80
CA PHE A 191 1.90 15.85 -4.63
C PHE A 191 1.51 16.23 -3.20
N GLN A 192 2.20 15.67 -2.21
CA GLN A 192 1.98 15.96 -0.80
C GLN A 192 2.33 17.42 -0.46
N LEU A 193 3.54 17.87 -0.80
CA LEU A 193 3.99 19.25 -0.53
C LEU A 193 3.03 20.29 -1.11
N LYS A 194 2.68 20.12 -2.39
CA LYS A 194 1.81 21.07 -3.10
C LYS A 194 0.41 21.06 -2.52
N SER A 195 -0.19 19.89 -2.32
CA SER A 195 -1.57 19.80 -1.81
C SER A 195 -1.70 20.26 -0.36
N ASP A 196 -0.72 19.96 0.50
CA ASP A 196 -0.68 20.43 1.88
C ASP A 196 -0.52 21.96 1.92
N GLY A 197 0.35 22.53 1.09
CA GLY A 197 0.53 23.97 0.94
C GLY A 197 -0.73 24.69 0.45
N GLU A 198 -1.36 24.19 -0.62
CA GLU A 198 -2.62 24.69 -1.15
C GLU A 198 -3.73 24.67 -0.09
N MET A 199 -3.87 23.57 0.67
CA MET A 199 -4.85 23.46 1.74
C MET A 199 -4.55 24.42 2.90
N ARG A 200 -3.28 24.64 3.23
CA ARG A 200 -2.86 25.60 4.28
C ARG A 200 -3.23 27.03 3.90
N ILE A 201 -3.05 27.40 2.63
CA ILE A 201 -3.48 28.71 2.09
C ILE A 201 -5.01 28.82 2.15
N HIS A 202 -5.73 27.79 1.69
CA HIS A 202 -7.21 27.76 1.74
C HIS A 202 -7.78 27.92 3.15
N ARG A 203 -7.16 27.29 4.16
CA ARG A 203 -7.61 27.42 5.56
C ARG A 203 -7.46 28.84 6.12
N ARG A 204 -6.62 29.68 5.50
CA ARG A 204 -6.36 31.06 5.91
C ARG A 204 -7.11 32.10 5.06
N SER A 205 -7.75 31.68 3.97
CA SER A 205 -8.52 32.57 3.10
C SER A 205 -9.93 32.83 3.63
N GLU A 206 -10.64 33.76 2.99
CA GLU A 206 -12.06 34.02 3.26
C GLU A 206 -12.95 32.82 2.87
N GLU A 207 -12.50 32.01 1.91
CA GLU A 207 -13.21 30.80 1.44
C GLU A 207 -13.00 29.57 2.35
N ARG A 208 -12.39 29.70 3.54
CA ARG A 208 -12.02 28.57 4.42
C ARG A 208 -13.16 27.60 4.76
N PHE A 209 -14.39 28.06 4.71
CA PHE A 209 -15.60 27.26 4.98
C PHE A 209 -16.12 26.53 3.73
N ASN A 210 -15.74 26.98 2.53
CA ASN A 210 -16.08 26.32 1.27
C ASN A 210 -15.18 25.10 1.05
N PRO A 211 -15.66 24.04 0.36
CA PRO A 211 -14.81 22.96 -0.12
C PRO A 211 -13.57 23.45 -0.87
N MET A 212 -12.43 22.79 -0.67
CA MET A 212 -11.21 23.09 -1.42
C MET A 212 -11.28 22.44 -2.81
N THR A 213 -11.22 23.24 -3.87
CA THR A 213 -11.35 22.77 -5.27
C THR A 213 -10.31 23.41 -6.21
N LYS A 214 -9.28 24.07 -5.68
CA LYS A 214 -8.24 24.77 -6.45
C LYS A 214 -6.95 23.96 -6.51
N GLY A 215 -6.13 24.16 -7.54
CA GLY A 215 -4.82 23.50 -7.66
C GLY A 215 -4.93 21.98 -7.83
N LEU A 216 -4.14 21.19 -7.11
CA LEU A 216 -4.24 19.73 -7.15
C LEU A 216 -5.59 19.21 -6.63
N TRP A 217 -6.25 19.98 -5.74
CA TRP A 217 -7.58 19.65 -5.24
C TRP A 217 -8.68 19.78 -6.30
N SER A 218 -8.38 20.38 -7.47
CA SER A 218 -9.27 20.38 -8.63
C SER A 218 -9.23 19.06 -9.42
N LEU A 219 -8.15 18.28 -9.27
CA LEU A 219 -7.91 17.03 -9.99
C LEU A 219 -8.23 15.80 -9.14
N SER A 220 -8.07 15.90 -7.83
CA SER A 220 -8.36 14.85 -6.86
C SER A 220 -8.89 15.47 -5.57
N ARG A 221 -9.84 14.82 -4.90
CA ARG A 221 -10.32 15.24 -3.57
C ARG A 221 -9.36 14.86 -2.46
N HIS A 222 -8.42 13.96 -2.73
CA HIS A 222 -7.39 13.51 -1.79
C HIS A 222 -5.99 13.42 -2.44
N PRO A 223 -5.46 14.51 -3.01
CA PRO A 223 -4.18 14.50 -3.72
C PRO A 223 -2.99 14.20 -2.78
N ASN A 224 -3.09 14.59 -1.51
CA ASN A 224 -2.10 14.22 -0.49
C ASN A 224 -2.11 12.72 -0.20
N TYR A 225 -3.28 12.08 -0.11
CA TYR A 225 -3.37 10.62 0.10
C TYR A 225 -2.91 9.83 -1.12
N PHE A 226 -3.15 10.35 -2.34
CA PHE A 226 -2.54 9.79 -3.55
C PHE A 226 -1.02 9.78 -3.43
N GLY A 227 -0.42 10.90 -3.00
CA GLY A 227 1.01 10.96 -2.74
C GLY A 227 1.46 9.99 -1.64
N GLU A 228 0.73 9.87 -0.52
CA GLU A 228 1.06 8.89 0.54
C GLU A 228 1.07 7.44 0.02
N ILE A 229 0.06 7.04 -0.75
CA ILE A 229 0.03 5.73 -1.39
C ILE A 229 1.19 5.55 -2.36
N LEU A 230 1.45 6.55 -3.21
CA LEU A 230 2.50 6.49 -4.23
C LEU A 230 3.90 6.39 -3.60
N PHE A 231 4.13 7.00 -2.44
CA PHE A 231 5.36 6.85 -1.69
C PHE A 231 5.60 5.38 -1.28
N TRP A 232 4.61 4.71 -0.69
CA TRP A 232 4.78 3.30 -0.29
C TRP A 232 4.92 2.36 -1.49
N ILE A 233 4.27 2.67 -2.62
CA ILE A 233 4.49 1.99 -3.90
C ILE A 233 5.95 2.20 -4.38
N SER A 234 6.49 3.42 -4.26
CA SER A 234 7.89 3.70 -4.59
C SER A 234 8.87 2.86 -3.76
N ILE A 235 8.65 2.75 -2.45
CA ILE A 235 9.45 1.88 -1.57
C ILE A 235 9.42 0.42 -2.03
N PHE A 236 8.24 -0.09 -2.42
CA PHE A 236 8.11 -1.42 -3.01
C PHE A 236 8.85 -1.57 -4.35
N LEU A 237 8.77 -0.57 -5.24
CA LEU A 237 9.44 -0.62 -6.54
C LEU A 237 10.97 -0.72 -6.44
N PHE A 238 11.58 -0.19 -5.38
CA PHE A 238 13.00 -0.42 -5.13
C PHE A 238 13.32 -1.91 -4.87
N VAL A 239 12.43 -2.69 -4.24
CA VAL A 239 12.59 -4.15 -4.15
C VAL A 239 12.42 -4.82 -5.50
N VAL A 240 11.48 -4.39 -6.33
CA VAL A 240 11.34 -4.95 -7.68
C VAL A 240 12.65 -4.79 -8.46
N ALA A 241 13.36 -3.66 -8.28
CA ALA A 241 14.66 -3.42 -8.87
C ALA A 241 15.78 -4.29 -8.26
N ALA A 242 15.83 -4.44 -6.93
CA ALA A 242 16.94 -5.07 -6.22
C ALA A 242 16.79 -6.59 -6.02
N ALA A 243 15.59 -7.04 -5.70
CA ALA A 243 15.26 -8.40 -5.29
C ALA A 243 13.85 -8.80 -5.79
N PRO A 244 13.63 -8.92 -7.10
CA PRO A 244 12.31 -9.15 -7.71
C PRO A 244 11.57 -10.40 -7.20
N LEU A 245 12.30 -11.43 -6.76
CA LEU A 245 11.73 -12.64 -6.15
C LEU A 245 11.10 -12.38 -4.77
N GLN A 246 11.35 -11.22 -4.16
CA GLN A 246 10.80 -10.83 -2.85
C GLN A 246 9.50 -10.02 -3.00
N TYR A 247 8.70 -10.31 -4.03
CA TYR A 247 7.46 -9.60 -4.36
C TYR A 247 6.40 -9.67 -3.26
N TRP A 248 6.46 -10.68 -2.36
CA TRP A 248 5.57 -10.78 -1.19
C TRP A 248 5.65 -9.53 -0.28
N SER A 249 6.76 -8.80 -0.34
CA SER A 249 6.92 -7.52 0.38
C SER A 249 5.95 -6.43 -0.12
N ALA A 250 5.28 -6.62 -1.26
CA ALA A 250 4.18 -5.77 -1.74
C ALA A 250 3.02 -5.67 -0.73
N LEU A 251 2.85 -6.66 0.16
CA LEU A 251 1.79 -6.68 1.16
C LEU A 251 1.72 -5.39 2.00
N GLY A 252 2.87 -4.77 2.27
CA GLY A 252 2.91 -3.49 2.97
C GLY A 252 2.32 -2.33 2.15
N ALA A 253 2.71 -2.20 0.88
CA ALA A 253 2.14 -1.19 -0.02
C ALA A 253 0.65 -1.42 -0.28
N VAL A 254 0.23 -2.68 -0.43
CA VAL A 254 -1.19 -3.07 -0.54
C VAL A 254 -1.94 -2.71 0.73
N GLY A 255 -1.38 -2.99 1.91
CA GLY A 255 -1.94 -2.59 3.19
C GLY A 255 -2.16 -1.09 3.28
N MET A 256 -1.21 -0.28 2.81
CA MET A 256 -1.35 1.18 2.75
C MET A 256 -2.48 1.61 1.80
N VAL A 257 -2.56 1.03 0.60
CA VAL A 257 -3.67 1.30 -0.34
C VAL A 257 -5.01 0.99 0.32
N LEU A 258 -5.15 -0.17 0.97
CA LEU A 258 -6.38 -0.59 1.64
C LEU A 258 -6.72 0.33 2.81
N LEU A 259 -5.75 0.67 3.67
CA LEU A 259 -5.93 1.60 4.78
C LEU A 259 -6.51 2.94 4.29
N PHE A 260 -5.91 3.52 3.25
CA PHE A 260 -6.36 4.81 2.74
C PHE A 260 -7.71 4.71 2.02
N THR A 261 -7.90 3.71 1.15
CA THR A 261 -9.11 3.61 0.31
C THR A 261 -10.34 3.06 1.04
N LEU A 262 -10.15 2.15 2.01
CA LEU A 262 -11.26 1.51 2.74
C LEU A 262 -11.58 2.19 4.07
N TYR A 263 -10.63 2.88 4.69
CA TYR A 263 -10.85 3.54 5.98
C TYR A 263 -10.65 5.06 5.93
N SER A 264 -9.45 5.55 5.64
CA SER A 264 -9.11 6.97 5.80
C SER A 264 -9.94 7.91 4.91
N ILE A 265 -10.07 7.58 3.61
CA ILE A 265 -10.86 8.37 2.64
C ILE A 265 -12.34 8.37 3.02
N PRO A 266 -13.02 7.22 3.20
CA PRO A 266 -14.44 7.20 3.58
C PRO A 266 -14.75 8.01 4.84
N VAL A 267 -13.92 7.89 5.87
CA VAL A 267 -14.08 8.60 7.15
C VAL A 267 -13.90 10.12 6.94
N MET A 268 -12.94 10.54 6.13
CA MET A 268 -12.73 11.96 5.81
C MET A 268 -13.86 12.54 4.96
N GLU A 269 -14.31 11.84 3.92
CA GLU A 269 -15.40 12.23 3.03
C GLU A 269 -16.72 12.41 3.81
N ALA A 270 -17.05 11.47 4.69
CA ALA A 270 -18.23 11.56 5.56
C ALA A 270 -18.16 12.79 6.47
N ARG A 271 -16.99 13.09 7.03
CA ARG A 271 -16.80 14.28 7.85
C ARG A 271 -16.94 15.57 7.05
N GLN A 272 -16.41 15.63 5.83
CA GLN A 272 -16.51 16.82 5.00
C GLN A 272 -17.94 17.09 4.54
N LEU A 273 -18.71 16.04 4.21
CA LEU A 273 -20.14 16.14 3.94
C LEU A 273 -20.92 16.78 5.10
N ASN A 274 -20.59 16.42 6.34
CA ASN A 274 -21.24 16.98 7.52
C ASN A 274 -20.81 18.41 7.86
N ARG A 275 -19.64 18.86 7.38
CA ARG A 275 -19.04 20.15 7.78
C ARG A 275 -19.17 21.25 6.75
N ARG A 276 -19.27 20.92 5.46
CA ARG A 276 -19.20 21.90 4.37
C ARG A 276 -20.41 21.79 3.45
N SER A 277 -21.22 22.85 3.43
CA SER A 277 -22.26 23.04 2.42
C SER A 277 -21.64 22.98 1.02
N GLY A 278 -22.29 22.28 0.09
CA GLY A 278 -21.81 22.14 -1.29
C GLY A 278 -20.73 21.08 -1.50
N TYR A 279 -20.20 20.41 -0.45
CA TYR A 279 -19.22 19.34 -0.64
C TYR A 279 -19.76 18.17 -1.46
N LYS A 280 -21.08 17.94 -1.44
CA LYS A 280 -21.73 16.96 -2.31
C LYS A 280 -21.50 17.28 -3.79
N ALA A 281 -21.59 18.55 -4.19
CA ALA A 281 -21.29 18.96 -5.57
C ALA A 281 -19.82 18.71 -5.94
N VAL A 282 -18.90 18.89 -4.97
CA VAL A 282 -17.47 18.57 -5.15
C VAL A 282 -17.23 17.06 -5.30
N GLN A 283 -17.91 16.23 -4.52
CA GLN A 283 -17.88 14.78 -4.74
C GLN A 283 -18.33 14.48 -6.18
N LEU A 284 -19.37 15.17 -6.64
CA LEU A 284 -19.93 14.97 -7.97
C LEU A 284 -19.06 15.50 -9.11
N SER A 285 -18.13 16.42 -8.88
CA SER A 285 -17.31 17.03 -9.94
C SER A 285 -15.85 16.58 -9.95
N ILE A 286 -15.28 16.19 -8.82
CA ILE A 286 -13.83 15.91 -8.69
C ILE A 286 -13.57 14.41 -8.44
N SER A 287 -12.48 13.86 -9.00
CA SER A 287 -12.02 12.48 -8.76
C SER A 287 -11.70 12.25 -7.28
N GLU A 288 -11.98 11.06 -6.74
CA GLU A 288 -11.75 10.77 -5.31
C GLU A 288 -10.26 10.77 -4.96
N LEU A 289 -9.47 9.94 -5.66
CA LEU A 289 -8.06 9.70 -5.34
C LEU A 289 -7.14 9.99 -6.52
N ILE A 290 -7.41 9.40 -7.69
CA ILE A 290 -6.50 9.50 -8.83
C ILE A 290 -6.63 10.87 -9.50
N PRO A 291 -5.56 11.67 -9.62
CA PRO A 291 -5.61 13.01 -10.20
C PRO A 291 -6.02 13.00 -11.68
N MET A 292 -7.24 13.45 -12.01
CA MET A 292 -7.76 13.46 -13.38
C MET A 292 -8.70 14.65 -13.60
N LYS A 293 -8.64 15.30 -14.79
CA LYS A 293 -9.49 16.46 -15.13
C LYS A 293 -10.94 16.10 -15.45
N THR A 294 -11.16 14.92 -16.01
CA THR A 294 -12.47 14.46 -16.49
C THR A 294 -12.94 13.27 -15.67
N LYS A 295 -14.24 13.25 -15.34
CA LYS A 295 -14.85 12.15 -14.60
C LYS A 295 -15.03 10.91 -15.46
N ILE A 296 -14.65 9.77 -14.89
CA ILE A 296 -15.39 8.51 -15.01
C ILE A 296 -16.20 8.37 -13.71
N ASP A 297 -17.30 9.12 -13.65
CA ASP A 297 -18.44 9.09 -12.71
C ASP A 297 -18.42 9.88 -11.35
N PRO A 298 -19.49 10.66 -11.04
CA PRO A 298 -19.66 11.49 -9.83
C PRO A 298 -19.61 10.81 -8.46
N LEU A 299 -20.19 9.62 -8.32
CA LEU A 299 -20.30 8.91 -7.04
C LEU A 299 -19.74 7.50 -7.16
N PRO A 300 -19.22 6.93 -6.04
CA PRO A 300 -19.14 5.49 -5.94
C PRO A 300 -20.51 4.90 -6.29
N GLY A 301 -20.53 3.90 -7.14
CA GLY A 301 -21.73 3.17 -7.53
C GLY A 301 -22.44 2.54 -6.34
N LYS A 302 -23.50 1.78 -6.61
CA LYS A 302 -24.23 1.06 -5.55
C LYS A 302 -23.26 0.30 -4.63
N LYS A 303 -23.54 0.29 -3.31
CA LYS A 303 -22.69 -0.42 -2.34
C LYS A 303 -22.60 -1.89 -2.73
N LEU A 304 -21.47 -2.55 -2.44
CA LEU A 304 -21.26 -3.97 -2.78
C LEU A 304 -22.43 -4.88 -2.36
N MET A 305 -23.02 -4.63 -1.19
CA MET A 305 -24.17 -5.38 -0.66
C MET A 305 -25.44 -5.28 -1.54
N ASP A 306 -25.62 -4.17 -2.25
CA ASP A 306 -26.74 -3.95 -3.19
C ASP A 306 -26.48 -4.58 -4.56
N ARG A 307 -25.26 -5.08 -4.78
CA ARG A 307 -24.78 -5.68 -6.02
C ARG A 307 -24.18 -7.06 -5.74
N ARG A 308 -24.96 -7.92 -5.10
CA ARG A 308 -24.54 -9.23 -4.58
C ARG A 308 -23.78 -10.11 -5.59
N LYS A 309 -24.14 -10.07 -6.87
CA LYS A 309 -23.43 -10.81 -7.94
C LYS A 309 -21.95 -10.39 -8.05
N ASP A 310 -21.61 -9.17 -7.66
CA ASP A 310 -20.27 -8.65 -7.74
C ASP A 310 -19.36 -9.11 -6.59
N ILE A 311 -19.93 -9.77 -5.57
CA ILE A 311 -19.16 -10.49 -4.55
C ILE A 311 -18.35 -11.63 -5.20
N PHE A 312 -18.89 -12.26 -6.26
CA PHE A 312 -18.15 -13.25 -7.05
C PHE A 312 -16.83 -12.68 -7.57
N TYR A 313 -16.86 -11.50 -8.20
CA TYR A 313 -15.65 -10.84 -8.71
C TYR A 313 -14.66 -10.51 -7.60
N VAL A 314 -15.16 -10.05 -6.44
CA VAL A 314 -14.32 -9.78 -5.28
C VAL A 314 -13.58 -11.03 -4.81
N VAL A 315 -14.28 -12.16 -4.67
CA VAL A 315 -13.69 -13.43 -4.24
C VAL A 315 -12.72 -13.98 -5.29
N ILE A 316 -13.13 -14.03 -6.56
CA ILE A 316 -12.30 -14.64 -7.61
C ILE A 316 -11.04 -13.81 -7.92
N PHE A 317 -11.12 -12.47 -7.88
CA PHE A 317 -9.93 -11.64 -8.05
C PHE A 317 -9.01 -11.68 -6.83
N MET A 318 -9.53 -11.91 -5.61
CA MET A 318 -8.67 -12.22 -4.47
C MET A 318 -7.92 -13.55 -4.68
N LEU A 319 -8.60 -14.59 -5.17
CA LEU A 319 -7.96 -15.87 -5.50
C LEU A 319 -6.92 -15.71 -6.62
N PHE A 320 -7.24 -14.98 -7.69
CA PHE A 320 -6.28 -14.69 -8.77
C PHE A 320 -5.10 -13.85 -8.31
N THR A 321 -5.31 -12.92 -7.38
CA THR A 321 -4.21 -12.17 -6.75
C THR A 321 -3.26 -13.14 -6.04
N CYS A 322 -3.82 -14.09 -5.27
CA CYS A 322 -3.02 -15.11 -4.60
C CYS A 322 -2.27 -15.97 -5.60
N THR A 323 -2.91 -16.47 -6.67
CA THR A 323 -2.22 -17.32 -7.65
C THR A 323 -1.17 -16.53 -8.45
N SER A 324 -1.46 -15.31 -8.92
CA SER A 324 -0.45 -14.51 -9.63
C SER A 324 0.80 -14.24 -8.80
N PHE A 325 0.65 -13.98 -7.50
CA PHE A 325 1.81 -13.76 -6.64
C PHE A 325 2.46 -15.07 -6.17
N VAL A 326 1.72 -16.12 -5.84
CA VAL A 326 2.29 -17.33 -5.25
C VAL A 326 2.85 -18.28 -6.32
N THR A 327 2.22 -18.33 -7.47
CA THR A 327 2.47 -19.32 -8.54
C THR A 327 3.24 -18.71 -9.69
N ASP A 328 2.69 -17.67 -10.34
CA ASP A 328 3.23 -17.16 -11.61
C ASP A 328 4.55 -16.40 -11.43
N SER A 329 4.76 -15.79 -10.27
CA SER A 329 5.99 -15.08 -9.95
C SER A 329 7.23 -15.99 -9.97
N LEU A 330 7.09 -17.26 -9.55
CA LEU A 330 8.18 -18.25 -9.55
C LEU A 330 8.67 -18.46 -10.99
N ASN A 331 7.74 -18.76 -11.90
CA ASN A 331 8.04 -18.92 -13.32
C ASN A 331 8.50 -17.61 -13.99
N GLY A 332 7.92 -16.47 -13.61
CA GLY A 332 8.16 -15.17 -14.24
C GLY A 332 9.56 -14.60 -14.01
N PHE A 333 10.15 -14.81 -12.84
CA PHE A 333 11.43 -14.20 -12.43
C PHE A 333 12.66 -15.11 -12.59
N GLN A 334 12.56 -16.16 -13.43
CA GLN A 334 13.60 -17.15 -13.75
C GLN A 334 13.84 -18.27 -12.73
N GLN A 335 12.81 -18.77 -12.05
CA GLN A 335 12.90 -20.05 -11.34
C GLN A 335 12.44 -21.19 -12.27
N ILE A 336 13.23 -22.26 -12.33
CA ILE A 336 12.78 -23.55 -12.86
C ILE A 336 12.15 -24.27 -11.67
N LEU A 337 10.90 -24.73 -11.81
CA LEU A 337 10.25 -25.48 -10.74
C LEU A 337 11.04 -26.77 -10.49
N SER A 338 11.59 -26.90 -9.29
CA SER A 338 12.40 -28.06 -8.89
C SER A 338 11.66 -28.90 -7.84
N PRO A 339 11.64 -30.24 -7.99
CA PRO A 339 11.12 -31.14 -6.95
C PRO A 339 11.91 -31.03 -5.64
N ASP A 340 13.19 -30.64 -5.72
CA ASP A 340 14.10 -30.54 -4.58
C ASP A 340 14.17 -29.12 -3.99
N SER A 341 13.28 -28.22 -4.42
CA SER A 341 13.24 -26.85 -3.89
C SER A 341 12.98 -26.84 -2.38
N SER A 342 13.66 -25.95 -1.67
CA SER A 342 13.40 -25.72 -0.24
C SER A 342 12.08 -24.97 0.02
N SER A 343 11.42 -24.46 -1.02
CA SER A 343 10.14 -23.75 -0.93
C SER A 343 8.97 -24.75 -0.91
N PRO A 344 8.18 -24.83 0.18
CA PRO A 344 7.01 -25.71 0.22
C PRO A 344 5.98 -25.37 -0.86
N VAL A 345 5.84 -24.08 -1.19
CA VAL A 345 4.94 -23.60 -2.24
C VAL A 345 5.34 -24.17 -3.59
N GLU A 346 6.64 -24.12 -3.92
CA GLU A 346 7.15 -24.63 -5.19
C GLU A 346 6.95 -26.14 -5.31
N GLN A 347 7.25 -26.89 -4.26
CA GLN A 347 7.02 -28.33 -4.21
C GLN A 347 5.54 -28.67 -4.43
N ILE A 348 4.63 -27.94 -3.77
CA ILE A 348 3.19 -28.13 -3.94
C ILE A 348 2.80 -27.88 -5.39
N ILE A 349 3.23 -26.78 -6.00
CA ILE A 349 2.90 -26.46 -7.41
C ILE A 349 3.44 -27.54 -8.35
N TYR A 350 4.69 -27.95 -8.13
CA TYR A 350 5.36 -28.98 -8.93
C TYR A 350 4.58 -30.31 -8.88
N GLN A 351 4.26 -30.78 -7.69
CA GLN A 351 3.63 -32.10 -7.47
C GLN A 351 2.13 -32.12 -7.80
N THR A 352 1.42 -31.01 -7.58
CA THR A 352 -0.05 -30.97 -7.72
C THR A 352 -0.50 -30.61 -9.12
N TYR A 353 0.27 -29.81 -9.86
CA TYR A 353 -0.15 -29.27 -11.14
C TYR A 353 0.89 -29.41 -12.25
N ALA A 354 2.14 -28.97 -12.04
CA ALA A 354 3.13 -28.91 -13.12
C ALA A 354 3.42 -30.31 -13.73
N VAL A 355 3.73 -31.31 -12.90
CA VAL A 355 3.99 -32.68 -13.39
C VAL A 355 2.73 -33.36 -13.93
N LYS A 356 1.57 -33.08 -13.31
CA LYS A 356 0.31 -33.81 -13.58
C LYS A 356 -0.45 -33.27 -14.79
N ALA A 357 -0.29 -31.99 -15.10
CA ALA A 357 -1.12 -31.29 -16.07
C ALA A 357 -0.36 -30.29 -16.95
N ASP A 358 0.73 -29.68 -16.48
CA ASP A 358 1.33 -28.54 -17.19
C ASP A 358 2.88 -28.62 -17.24
N PRO A 359 3.44 -29.47 -18.13
CA PRO A 359 4.88 -29.65 -18.25
C PRO A 359 5.62 -28.35 -18.62
N ASN A 360 4.93 -27.41 -19.27
CA ASN A 360 5.49 -26.12 -19.66
C ASN A 360 5.89 -25.26 -18.45
N LEU A 361 5.29 -25.45 -17.27
CA LEU A 361 5.73 -24.79 -16.05
C LEU A 361 7.09 -25.30 -15.54
N ILE A 362 7.45 -26.54 -15.85
CA ILE A 362 8.75 -27.12 -15.51
C ILE A 362 9.81 -26.67 -16.52
N ILE A 363 9.49 -26.78 -17.81
CA ILE A 363 10.40 -26.38 -18.90
C ILE A 363 10.63 -24.86 -18.91
N ASN A 364 9.61 -24.10 -18.50
CA ASN A 364 9.59 -22.64 -18.43
C ASN A 364 10.10 -21.94 -19.71
N PRO A 365 9.52 -22.26 -20.90
CA PRO A 365 9.94 -21.64 -22.15
C PRO A 365 9.65 -20.12 -22.14
N PRO A 366 10.28 -19.33 -23.02
CA PRO A 366 10.20 -17.87 -22.99
C PRO A 366 8.78 -17.29 -22.93
N VAL A 367 7.83 -17.89 -23.65
CA VAL A 367 6.42 -17.44 -23.68
C VAL A 367 5.75 -17.59 -22.32
N VAL A 368 5.93 -18.74 -21.66
CA VAL A 368 5.38 -19.00 -20.31
C VAL A 368 6.02 -18.10 -19.28
N ARG A 369 7.35 -17.95 -19.32
CA ARG A 369 8.08 -17.03 -18.45
C ARG A 369 7.59 -15.58 -18.58
N ILE A 370 7.44 -15.08 -19.82
CA ILE A 370 6.96 -13.72 -20.05
C ILE A 370 5.50 -13.58 -19.59
N GLY A 371 4.64 -14.55 -19.90
CA GLY A 371 3.24 -14.55 -19.46
C GLY A 371 3.11 -14.54 -17.93
N ALA A 372 3.89 -15.38 -17.25
CA ALA A 372 3.93 -15.48 -15.80
C ALA A 372 4.49 -14.20 -15.15
N PHE A 373 5.53 -13.58 -15.75
CA PHE A 373 6.02 -12.27 -15.33
C PHE A 373 4.96 -11.17 -15.47
N ILE A 374 4.28 -11.10 -16.61
CA ILE A 374 3.16 -10.17 -16.83
C ILE A 374 2.06 -10.42 -15.80
N SER A 375 1.75 -11.68 -15.50
CA SER A 375 0.75 -12.03 -14.49
C SER A 375 1.14 -11.51 -13.10
N ALA A 376 2.37 -11.77 -12.65
CA ALA A 376 2.83 -11.34 -11.33
C ALA A 376 2.96 -9.81 -11.21
N VAL A 377 3.46 -9.13 -12.24
CA VAL A 377 3.84 -7.71 -12.17
C VAL A 377 2.72 -6.77 -12.63
N ILE A 378 1.87 -7.21 -13.56
CA ILE A 378 0.79 -6.39 -14.13
C ILE A 378 -0.56 -6.88 -13.62
N TRP A 379 -0.89 -8.16 -13.80
CA TRP A 379 -2.23 -8.65 -13.45
C TRP A 379 -2.48 -8.73 -11.95
N GLY A 380 -1.52 -9.22 -11.15
CA GLY A 380 -1.63 -9.29 -9.69
C GLY A 380 -2.01 -7.93 -9.05
N PRO A 381 -1.25 -6.86 -9.28
CA PRO A 381 -1.63 -5.52 -8.81
C PRO A 381 -2.97 -5.02 -9.37
N LEU A 382 -3.28 -5.36 -10.62
CA LEU A 382 -4.56 -4.97 -11.24
C LEU A 382 -5.75 -5.69 -10.60
N TYR A 383 -5.59 -6.94 -10.16
CA TYR A 383 -6.62 -7.69 -9.42
C TYR A 383 -6.94 -7.06 -8.08
N ILE A 384 -5.93 -6.61 -7.35
CA ILE A 384 -6.13 -5.84 -6.11
C ILE A 384 -6.91 -4.56 -6.41
N PHE A 385 -6.52 -3.83 -7.47
CA PHE A 385 -7.25 -2.66 -7.92
C PHE A 385 -8.70 -2.98 -8.29
N PHE A 386 -8.97 -4.10 -8.95
CA PHE A 386 -10.33 -4.56 -9.25
C PHE A 386 -11.12 -4.84 -7.99
N VAL A 387 -10.57 -5.58 -7.03
CA VAL A 387 -11.20 -5.84 -5.72
C VAL A 387 -11.61 -4.53 -5.04
N ILE A 388 -10.68 -3.56 -4.98
CA ILE A 388 -10.96 -2.23 -4.41
C ILE A 388 -12.08 -1.55 -5.18
N CYS A 389 -12.03 -1.54 -6.51
CA CYS A 389 -13.05 -0.90 -7.33
C CYS A 389 -14.43 -1.57 -7.20
N PHE A 390 -14.49 -2.89 -7.04
CA PHE A 390 -15.73 -3.61 -6.80
C PHE A 390 -16.33 -3.26 -5.43
N ILE A 391 -15.50 -3.23 -4.38
CA ILE A 391 -15.92 -2.85 -3.02
C ILE A 391 -16.39 -1.39 -2.98
N ARG A 392 -15.60 -0.50 -3.60
CA ARG A 392 -15.84 0.96 -3.61
C ARG A 392 -16.88 1.40 -4.63
N GLY A 393 -17.20 0.59 -5.63
CA GLY A 393 -18.04 1.01 -6.74
C GLY A 393 -17.36 2.06 -7.64
N TRP A 394 -16.06 1.97 -7.88
CA TRP A 394 -15.35 2.88 -8.80
C TRP A 394 -15.54 2.47 -10.26
N ASN A 395 -16.22 3.29 -11.07
CA ASN A 395 -16.43 3.00 -12.49
C ASN A 395 -15.14 3.07 -13.34
N LEU A 396 -14.04 3.61 -12.81
CA LEU A 396 -12.73 3.60 -13.47
C LEU A 396 -12.27 2.18 -13.84
N ILE A 397 -12.70 1.18 -13.07
CA ILE A 397 -12.46 -0.24 -13.37
C ILE A 397 -12.92 -0.64 -14.77
N ARG A 398 -13.86 0.08 -15.39
CA ARG A 398 -14.36 -0.23 -16.72
C ARG A 398 -13.24 -0.32 -17.75
N ASN A 399 -12.41 0.72 -17.85
CA ASN A 399 -11.38 0.80 -18.87
C ASN A 399 -10.34 -0.31 -18.68
N PHE A 400 -9.89 -0.47 -17.44
CA PHE A 400 -8.93 -1.51 -17.08
C PHE A 400 -9.52 -2.91 -17.21
N GLY A 401 -10.79 -3.09 -16.88
CA GLY A 401 -11.51 -4.36 -16.97
C GLY A 401 -11.77 -4.80 -18.41
N LEU A 402 -11.99 -3.86 -19.33
CA LEU A 402 -12.10 -4.15 -20.76
C LEU A 402 -10.74 -4.52 -21.37
N ILE A 403 -9.67 -3.78 -21.03
CA ILE A 403 -8.29 -4.09 -21.46
C ILE A 403 -7.89 -5.47 -20.93
N TYR A 404 -8.08 -5.72 -19.63
CA TYR A 404 -7.85 -7.00 -18.98
C TYR A 404 -8.66 -8.12 -19.64
N GLY A 405 -9.96 -7.91 -19.79
CA GLY A 405 -10.88 -8.87 -20.37
C GLY A 405 -10.43 -9.30 -21.76
N GLY A 406 -10.13 -8.34 -22.64
CA GLY A 406 -9.66 -8.62 -24.00
C GLY A 406 -8.27 -9.28 -24.03
N ALA A 407 -7.30 -8.72 -23.31
CA ALA A 407 -5.93 -9.23 -23.31
C ALA A 407 -5.83 -10.63 -22.72
N LEU A 408 -6.36 -10.86 -21.51
CA LEU A 408 -6.21 -12.15 -20.85
C LEU A 408 -7.04 -13.24 -21.53
N SER A 409 -8.27 -12.94 -22.01
CA SER A 409 -9.06 -13.94 -22.75
C SER A 409 -8.32 -14.40 -24.01
N SER A 410 -7.70 -13.47 -24.75
CA SER A 410 -6.94 -13.78 -25.97
C SER A 410 -5.71 -14.64 -25.66
N THR A 411 -4.94 -14.26 -24.64
CA THR A 411 -3.76 -15.02 -24.20
C THR A 411 -4.12 -16.41 -23.71
N MET A 412 -5.24 -16.57 -22.99
CA MET A 412 -5.67 -17.87 -22.47
C MET A 412 -6.17 -18.82 -23.57
N ILE A 413 -6.75 -18.31 -24.66
CA ILE A 413 -7.06 -19.17 -25.83
C ILE A 413 -5.77 -19.80 -26.38
N ILE A 414 -4.72 -18.99 -26.55
CA ILE A 414 -3.42 -19.46 -27.05
C ILE A 414 -2.78 -20.44 -26.06
N TYR A 415 -2.78 -20.10 -24.77
CA TYR A 415 -2.18 -20.94 -23.73
C TYR A 415 -2.87 -22.29 -23.60
N ILE A 416 -4.22 -22.30 -23.64
CA ILE A 416 -4.99 -23.53 -23.57
C ILE A 416 -4.77 -24.38 -24.84
N ALA A 417 -4.73 -23.76 -26.02
CA ALA A 417 -4.44 -24.48 -27.27
C ALA A 417 -3.04 -25.11 -27.26
N ASP A 418 -2.02 -24.39 -26.82
CA ASP A 418 -0.65 -24.92 -26.69
C ASP A 418 -0.57 -26.04 -25.65
N GLY A 419 -1.23 -25.89 -24.50
CA GLY A 419 -1.26 -26.93 -23.48
C GLY A 419 -2.05 -28.19 -23.87
N LEU A 420 -2.99 -28.11 -24.82
CA LEU A 420 -3.76 -29.28 -25.28
C LEU A 420 -3.17 -29.95 -26.52
N PHE A 421 -2.58 -29.18 -27.43
CA PHE A 421 -2.18 -29.64 -28.76
C PHE A 421 -0.72 -29.31 -29.12
N GLY A 422 0.00 -28.59 -28.26
CA GLY A 422 1.38 -28.20 -28.48
C GLY A 422 2.39 -29.32 -28.26
N VAL A 423 3.67 -28.99 -28.43
CA VAL A 423 4.79 -29.95 -28.35
C VAL A 423 4.89 -30.61 -26.97
N ASN A 424 4.55 -29.85 -25.92
CA ASN A 424 4.53 -30.32 -24.53
C ASN A 424 3.08 -30.46 -24.02
N ALA A 425 2.20 -31.03 -24.85
CA ALA A 425 0.79 -31.21 -24.51
C ALA A 425 0.60 -31.90 -23.15
N SER A 426 -0.47 -31.51 -22.47
CA SER A 426 -0.80 -31.95 -21.13
C SER A 426 -0.96 -33.47 -21.07
N PRO A 427 -0.33 -34.16 -20.09
CA PRO A 427 -0.59 -35.57 -19.83
C PRO A 427 -2.00 -35.81 -19.26
N SER A 428 -2.67 -34.75 -18.76
CA SER A 428 -4.04 -34.80 -18.25
C SER A 428 -4.90 -33.68 -18.86
N PRO A 429 -5.29 -33.78 -20.15
CA PRO A 429 -5.93 -32.68 -20.88
C PRO A 429 -7.19 -32.11 -20.22
N LEU A 430 -8.05 -32.98 -19.66
CA LEU A 430 -9.27 -32.54 -18.98
C LEU A 430 -8.97 -31.76 -17.70
N PHE A 431 -7.99 -32.21 -16.92
CA PHE A 431 -7.59 -31.54 -15.69
C PHE A 431 -6.93 -30.19 -15.99
N PHE A 432 -6.02 -30.15 -16.97
CA PHE A 432 -5.42 -28.90 -17.45
C PHE A 432 -6.49 -27.92 -17.94
N PHE A 433 -7.43 -28.37 -18.77
CA PHE A 433 -8.50 -27.52 -19.27
C PHE A 433 -9.37 -26.98 -18.11
N ALA A 434 -9.77 -27.84 -17.17
CA ALA A 434 -10.60 -27.46 -16.04
C ALA A 434 -9.95 -26.41 -15.13
N VAL A 435 -8.64 -26.48 -14.92
CA VAL A 435 -7.88 -25.48 -14.13
C VAL A 435 -7.79 -24.15 -14.88
N ASN A 436 -7.49 -24.18 -16.18
CA ASN A 436 -7.21 -22.96 -16.95
C ASN A 436 -8.44 -22.25 -17.50
N ILE A 437 -9.56 -22.95 -17.73
CA ILE A 437 -10.76 -22.36 -18.35
C ILE A 437 -11.32 -21.19 -17.54
N MET A 438 -11.13 -21.18 -16.21
CA MET A 438 -11.55 -20.07 -15.35
C MET A 438 -10.80 -18.77 -15.66
N TYR A 439 -9.52 -18.86 -16.05
CA TYR A 439 -8.73 -17.71 -16.49
C TYR A 439 -9.17 -17.18 -17.86
N PHE A 440 -10.03 -17.89 -18.60
CA PHE A 440 -10.73 -17.38 -19.78
C PHE A 440 -12.13 -16.85 -19.44
N LEU A 441 -12.93 -17.64 -18.71
CA LEU A 441 -14.32 -17.31 -18.41
C LEU A 441 -14.46 -16.05 -17.54
N VAL A 442 -13.58 -15.87 -16.54
CA VAL A 442 -13.65 -14.72 -15.65
C VAL A 442 -13.34 -13.41 -16.40
N PRO A 443 -12.23 -13.29 -17.16
CA PRO A 443 -11.98 -12.09 -17.97
C PRO A 443 -13.06 -11.84 -19.02
N PHE A 444 -13.56 -12.88 -19.69
CA PHE A 444 -14.65 -12.72 -20.64
C PHE A 444 -15.93 -12.20 -19.97
N SER A 445 -16.30 -12.75 -18.81
CA SER A 445 -17.42 -12.25 -18.02
C SER A 445 -17.19 -10.80 -17.54
N MET A 446 -15.94 -10.42 -17.30
CA MET A 446 -15.56 -9.05 -16.93
C MET A 446 -15.86 -8.08 -18.07
N ILE A 447 -15.62 -8.46 -19.33
CA ILE A 447 -16.02 -7.64 -20.50
C ILE A 447 -17.52 -7.37 -20.46
N ILE A 448 -18.33 -8.41 -20.30
CA ILE A 448 -19.80 -8.31 -20.23
C ILE A 448 -20.20 -7.41 -19.06
N ARG A 449 -19.60 -7.62 -17.89
CA ARG A 449 -19.92 -6.85 -16.68
C ARG A 449 -19.53 -5.38 -16.80
N MET A 450 -18.47 -5.07 -17.55
CA MET A 450 -17.95 -3.71 -17.79
C MET A 450 -18.49 -3.05 -19.06
N TRP A 451 -19.38 -3.72 -19.81
CA TRP A 451 -19.87 -3.22 -21.10
C TRP A 451 -20.49 -1.81 -21.01
N ARG A 452 -21.34 -1.61 -19.99
CA ARG A 452 -22.03 -0.33 -19.76
C ARG A 452 -21.04 0.79 -19.41
N PRO A 453 -21.27 2.04 -19.83
CA PRO A 453 -20.41 3.18 -19.47
C PRO A 453 -20.26 3.38 -17.96
N ARG A 454 -21.30 3.07 -17.18
CA ARG A 454 -21.35 3.16 -15.72
C ARG A 454 -21.72 1.79 -15.13
N PRO A 455 -20.77 0.84 -15.04
CA PRO A 455 -21.07 -0.53 -14.62
C PRO A 455 -21.68 -0.61 -13.21
N PHE A 456 -21.41 0.37 -12.34
CA PHE A 456 -21.91 0.38 -10.96
C PHE A 456 -22.96 1.45 -10.70
N GLY A 457 -23.39 2.15 -11.75
CA GLY A 457 -24.36 3.24 -11.67
C GLY A 457 -25.71 2.80 -11.07
N HIS A 458 -26.41 3.78 -10.52
CA HIS A 458 -27.84 3.63 -10.27
C HIS A 458 -28.49 3.69 -11.66
N ASN A 459 -29.25 2.66 -12.05
CA ASN A 459 -29.83 2.53 -13.38
C ASN A 459 -30.40 3.88 -13.87
N HIS A 460 -29.95 4.32 -15.04
CA HIS A 460 -30.76 5.15 -15.93
C HIS A 460 -31.30 4.23 -17.01
#